data_AF-D3KSY3-F1
#
_entry.id   AF-D3KSY3-F1
#
_cell.length_a   1.000
_cell.length_b   1.000
_cell.length_c   1.000
_cell.angle_alpha   90.00
_cell.angle_beta   90.00
_cell.angle_gamma   90.00
#
_symmetry.space_group_name_H-M   'P 1'
#
loop_
_entity.id
_entity.type
_entity.pdbx_description
1 polymer ?
#
loop_
_entity_poly.entity_id
_entity_poly.type
_entity_poly.pdbx_seq_one_letter_code
_entity_poly.pdbx_strand_id
1 'polypeptide(L)'
;ATQCSFSFLGGFETSSTTMSYCLYELSLNEEIQERARQCVRDAVKKHGGLNYEAAMDMDYIEQCINESLRKYPPGANPKSAASPRTTPFPTPTLSFTRAMNVMDPGYAIHHE
;
A
#
# COMPACT_ATOMS: atom_id res chain seq x y z
N ALA A 1 -25.70 3.75 7.80
CA ALA A 1 -25.16 2.48 8.32
C ALA A 1 -24.39 1.71 7.24
N THR A 2 -25.03 1.34 6.13
CA THR A 2 -24.43 0.50 5.07
C THR A 2 -23.12 1.06 4.46
N GLN A 3 -23.07 2.35 4.10
CA GLN A 3 -21.85 2.95 3.51
C GLN A 3 -20.67 3.02 4.50
N CYS A 4 -20.94 3.26 5.79
CA CYS A 4 -19.92 3.20 6.84
C CYS A 4 -19.34 1.79 6.99
N SER A 5 -20.18 0.75 6.97
CA SER A 5 -19.75 -0.64 7.06
C SER A 5 -18.86 -1.06 5.88
N PHE A 6 -19.22 -0.67 4.65
CA PHE A 6 -18.40 -0.94 3.47
C PHE A 6 -17.04 -0.22 3.51
N SER A 7 -17.04 1.06 3.91
CA SER A 7 -15.80 1.85 4.00
C SER A 7 -14.85 1.31 5.07
N PHE A 8 -15.39 0.89 6.20
CA PHE A 8 -14.62 0.23 7.25
C PHE A 8 -14.01 -1.09 6.76
N LEU A 9 -14.79 -1.94 6.09
CA LEU A 9 -14.30 -3.24 5.64
C LEU A 9 -13.19 -3.11 4.58
N GLY A 10 -13.37 -2.21 3.61
CA GLY A 10 -12.36 -1.96 2.57
C GLY A 10 -11.05 -1.39 3.12
N GLY A 11 -11.13 -0.49 4.11
CA GLY A 11 -9.94 0.03 4.79
C GLY A 11 -9.30 -0.98 5.73
N PHE A 12 -10.10 -1.82 6.39
CA PHE A 12 -9.62 -2.82 7.35
C PHE A 12 -8.83 -3.94 6.68
N GLU A 13 -9.35 -4.52 5.60
CA GLU A 13 -8.68 -5.62 4.89
C GLU A 13 -7.32 -5.17 4.32
N THR A 14 -7.28 -4.01 3.67
CA THR A 14 -6.05 -3.45 3.09
C THR A 14 -5.02 -3.04 4.15
N SER A 15 -5.46 -2.41 5.24
CA SER A 15 -4.54 -1.98 6.32
C SER A 15 -4.01 -3.16 7.13
N SER A 16 -4.87 -4.13 7.47
CA SER A 16 -4.47 -5.30 8.26
C SER A 16 -3.48 -6.21 7.52
N THR A 17 -3.68 -6.40 6.22
CA THR A 17 -2.74 -7.14 5.37
C THR A 17 -1.39 -6.43 5.28
N THR A 18 -1.38 -5.12 5.02
CA THR A 18 -0.15 -4.31 4.97
C THR A 18 0.63 -4.37 6.28
N MET A 19 -0.05 -4.20 7.42
CA MET A 19 0.60 -4.31 8.74
C MET A 19 1.18 -5.71 8.99
N SER A 20 0.46 -6.76 8.60
CA SER A 20 0.93 -8.14 8.77
C SER A 20 2.18 -8.42 7.95
N TYR A 21 2.24 -7.98 6.69
CA TYR A 21 3.42 -8.14 5.85
C TYR A 21 4.61 -7.31 6.35
N CYS A 22 4.37 -6.07 6.79
CA CYS A 22 5.43 -5.23 7.36
C CYS A 22 6.05 -5.89 8.61
N LEU A 23 5.22 -6.37 9.53
CA LEU A 23 5.70 -7.08 10.72
C LEU A 23 6.42 -8.38 10.37
N TYR A 24 5.95 -9.10 9.35
CA TYR A 24 6.60 -10.30 8.85
C TYR A 24 8.01 -10.01 8.33
N GLU A 25 8.19 -9.03 7.46
CA GLU A 25 9.50 -8.63 6.93
C GLU A 25 10.46 -8.13 8.02
N LEU A 26 9.93 -7.39 9.00
CA LEU A 26 10.70 -6.98 10.18
C LEU A 26 11.12 -8.18 11.03
N SER A 27 10.25 -9.19 11.20
CA SER A 27 10.59 -10.37 11.99
C SER A 27 11.69 -11.24 11.36
N LEU A 28 11.86 -11.14 10.04
CA LEU A 28 12.91 -11.86 9.31
C LEU A 28 14.27 -11.15 9.38
N ASN A 29 14.29 -9.85 9.72
CA ASN A 29 15.50 -9.02 9.72
C ASN A 29 15.66 -8.28 11.05
N GLU A 30 16.32 -8.91 12.02
CA GLU A 30 16.49 -8.38 13.38
C GLU A 30 17.15 -6.98 13.40
N GLU A 31 18.11 -6.72 12.50
CA GLU A 31 18.76 -5.41 12.39
C GLU A 31 17.77 -4.29 12.00
N ILE A 32 16.91 -4.56 11.01
CA ILE A 32 15.88 -3.64 10.54
C ILE A 32 14.83 -3.44 11.64
N GLN A 33 14.45 -4.52 12.34
CA GLN A 33 13.54 -4.45 13.48
C GLN A 33 14.07 -3.58 14.61
N GLU A 34 15.35 -3.70 14.95
CA GLU A 34 15.95 -2.90 16.00
C GLU A 34 16.05 -1.43 15.59
N ARG A 35 16.40 -1.14 14.33
CA ARG A 35 16.38 0.23 13.80
C ARG A 35 14.97 0.84 13.83
N ALA A 36 13.94 0.07 13.47
CA ALA A 36 12.54 0.49 13.55
C ALA A 36 12.13 0.78 15.00
N ARG A 37 12.50 -0.10 15.93
CA ARG A 37 12.24 0.09 17.37
C ARG A 37 12.94 1.33 17.91
N GLN A 38 14.17 1.58 17.50
CA GLN A 38 14.94 2.74 17.90
C GLN A 38 14.30 4.04 17.39
N CYS A 39 13.88 4.07 16.12
CA CYS A 39 13.13 5.20 15.53
C CYS A 39 11.88 5.55 16.37
N VAL A 40 11.08 4.55 16.74
CA VAL A 40 9.88 4.75 17.58
C VAL A 40 10.27 5.30 18.96
N ARG A 41 11.29 4.72 19.60
CA ARG A 41 11.76 5.15 20.93
C ARG A 41 12.26 6.60 20.91
N ASP A 42 13.00 6.97 19.86
CA ASP A 42 13.56 8.31 19.71
C ASP A 42 12.46 9.35 19.47
N ALA A 43 11.50 9.07 18.59
CA ALA A 43 10.35 9.94 18.38
C ALA A 43 9.52 10.13 19.66
N VAL A 44 9.16 9.03 20.33
CA VAL A 44 8.39 9.09 21.59
C VAL A 44 9.14 9.88 22.67
N LYS A 45 10.46 9.69 22.79
CA LYS A 45 11.29 10.43 23.75
C LYS A 45 11.37 11.91 23.41
N LYS A 46 11.51 12.26 22.13
CA LYS A 46 11.61 13.64 21.62
C LYS A 46 10.34 14.44 21.89
N HIS A 47 9.17 13.82 21.71
CA HIS A 47 7.86 14.49 21.87
C HIS A 47 7.20 14.27 23.23
N GLY A 48 7.89 13.61 24.17
CA GLY A 48 7.42 13.39 25.54
C GLY A 48 6.29 12.37 25.68
N GLY A 49 6.08 11.52 24.67
CA GLY A 49 5.03 10.52 24.63
C GLY A 49 4.65 10.12 23.21
N LEU A 50 3.70 9.19 23.09
CA LEU A 50 3.09 8.85 21.82
C LEU A 50 1.94 9.85 21.55
N ASN A 51 2.25 10.90 20.80
CA ASN A 51 1.29 11.90 20.32
C ASN A 51 1.32 11.96 18.78
N TYR A 52 0.52 12.85 18.21
CA TYR A 52 0.40 13.00 16.75
C TYR A 52 1.72 13.42 16.12
N GLU A 53 2.44 14.33 16.79
CA GLU A 53 3.75 14.83 16.38
C GLU A 53 4.80 13.73 16.40
N ALA A 54 4.78 12.87 17.42
CA ALA A 54 5.65 11.70 17.50
C ALA A 54 5.39 10.72 16.35
N ALA A 55 4.12 10.45 16.03
CA ALA A 55 3.77 9.55 14.93
C ALA A 55 4.21 10.10 13.57
N MET A 56 4.11 11.42 13.37
CA MET A 56 4.56 12.09 12.14
C MET A 56 6.10 12.15 12.00
N ASP A 57 6.85 11.96 13.09
CA ASP A 57 8.32 12.03 13.12
C ASP A 57 8.97 10.64 13.06
N MET A 58 8.22 9.61 12.63
CA MET A 58 8.67 8.22 12.48
C MET A 58 8.99 7.86 11.02
N ASP A 59 9.84 8.64 10.35
CA ASP A 59 10.17 8.49 8.92
C ASP A 59 10.59 7.06 8.53
N TYR A 60 11.32 6.37 9.40
CA TYR A 60 11.79 5.01 9.08
C TYR A 60 10.66 3.98 9.11
N ILE A 61 9.66 4.17 9.96
CA ILE A 61 8.46 3.32 9.97
C ILE A 61 7.64 3.54 8.70
N GLU A 62 7.50 4.80 8.27
CA GLU A 62 6.85 5.12 7.01
C GLU A 62 7.58 4.45 5.82
N GLN A 63 8.91 4.49 5.80
CA GLN A 63 9.70 3.77 4.79
C GLN A 63 9.44 2.25 4.81
N CYS A 64 9.36 1.62 5.99
CA CYS A 64 9.07 0.19 6.11
C CYS A 64 7.67 -0.15 5.58
N ILE A 65 6.67 0.69 5.84
CA ILE A 65 5.30 0.52 5.33
C ILE A 65 5.28 0.66 3.82
N ASN A 66 5.94 1.70 3.27
CA ASN A 66 6.02 1.94 1.84
C ASN A 66 6.70 0.79 1.10
N GLU A 67 7.79 0.25 1.65
CA GLU A 67 8.47 -0.91 1.05
C GLU A 67 7.61 -2.18 1.12
N SER A 68 6.85 -2.35 2.21
CA SER A 68 5.88 -3.45 2.33
C SER A 68 4.78 -3.34 1.28
N LEU A 69 4.28 -2.13 1.01
CA LEU A 69 3.30 -1.87 -0.06
C LEU A 69 3.89 -2.05 -1.46
N ARG A 70 5.17 -1.72 -1.67
CA ARG A 70 5.87 -2.00 -2.93
C ARG A 70 5.96 -3.51 -3.16
N LYS A 71 6.37 -4.27 -2.15
CA LYS A 71 6.55 -5.72 -2.23
C LYS A 71 5.22 -6.49 -2.29
N TYR A 72 4.22 -6.05 -1.53
CA TYR A 72 2.91 -6.70 -1.36
C TYR A 72 1.75 -5.70 -1.54
N PRO A 73 1.52 -5.13 -2.73
CA PRO A 73 0.46 -4.16 -2.98
C PRO A 73 -0.93 -4.80 -2.77
N PRO A 74 -1.74 -4.32 -1.80
CA PRO A 74 -3.12 -4.75 -1.64
C PRO A 74 -3.93 -4.35 -2.89
N GLY A 75 -4.64 -5.31 -3.48
CA GLY A 75 -5.36 -5.06 -4.73
C GLY A 75 -4.45 -4.90 -5.96
N ALA A 76 -3.28 -5.55 -5.97
CA ALA A 76 -2.26 -5.63 -7.02
C ALA A 76 -2.70 -5.52 -8.50
N ASN A 77 -3.93 -5.95 -8.82
CA ASN A 77 -4.45 -6.07 -10.17
C ASN A 77 -5.88 -5.52 -10.25
N PRO A 78 -6.09 -4.20 -10.13
CA PRO A 78 -7.41 -3.62 -10.28
C PRO A 78 -7.95 -3.93 -11.70
N LYS A 79 -9.20 -4.39 -11.75
CA LYS A 79 -9.90 -4.68 -13.01
C LYS A 79 -10.89 -3.56 -13.28
N SER A 80 -10.80 -2.97 -14.46
CA SER A 80 -11.79 -2.02 -14.97
C SER A 80 -12.47 -2.60 -16.21
N ALA A 81 -13.76 -2.29 -16.38
CA ALA A 81 -14.45 -2.58 -17.64
C ALA A 81 -14.07 -1.49 -18.66
N ALA A 82 -13.68 -1.90 -19.87
CA ALA A 82 -13.38 -0.95 -20.94
C ALA A 82 -14.59 -0.02 -21.20
N SER A 83 -14.32 1.29 -21.25
CA SER A 83 -15.30 2.35 -21.52
C SER A 83 -16.08 2.05 -22.82
N PRO A 84 -17.37 2.43 -22.93
CA PRO A 84 -18.14 2.26 -24.16
C PRO A 84 -17.60 3.07 -25.35
N ARG A 85 -16.65 3.99 -25.13
CA ARG A 85 -15.89 4.66 -26.19
C ARG A 85 -14.58 3.92 -26.41
N THR A 86 -14.35 3.47 -27.64
CA THR A 86 -13.03 3.03 -28.11
C THR A 86 -12.04 4.18 -27.90
N THR A 87 -11.25 4.10 -26.84
CA THR A 87 -10.14 5.04 -26.65
C THR A 87 -9.01 4.61 -27.57
N PRO A 88 -8.59 5.43 -28.54
CA PRO A 88 -7.38 5.14 -29.30
C PRO A 88 -6.20 5.18 -28.32
N PHE A 89 -5.50 4.06 -28.19
CA PHE A 89 -4.22 4.02 -27.49
C PHE A 89 -3.17 4.76 -28.34
N PRO A 90 -2.13 5.38 -27.76
CA PRO A 90 -1.12 6.11 -28.53
C PRO A 90 -0.33 5.26 -29.55
N THR A 91 -0.42 3.93 -29.51
CA THR A 91 -0.03 3.07 -30.63
C THR A 91 -1.23 2.66 -31.50
N PRO A 92 -1.14 2.81 -32.83
CA PRO A 92 -2.29 2.71 -33.74
C PRO A 92 -2.87 1.29 -33.92
N THR A 93 -2.24 0.25 -33.38
CA THR A 93 -2.61 -1.16 -33.63
C THR A 93 -3.47 -1.78 -32.53
N LEU A 94 -3.63 -1.12 -31.38
CA LEU A 94 -4.34 -1.70 -30.22
C LEU A 94 -5.65 -0.94 -29.94
N SER A 95 -6.78 -1.59 -30.24
CA SER A 95 -8.12 -1.09 -29.91
C SER A 95 -8.77 -1.97 -28.84
N PHE A 96 -9.15 -1.38 -27.69
CA PHE A 96 -9.94 -2.08 -26.68
C PHE A 96 -11.42 -2.15 -27.12
N THR A 97 -12.00 -3.36 -27.11
CA THR A 97 -13.43 -3.55 -27.43
C THR A 97 -14.28 -3.53 -26.16
N ARG A 98 -15.56 -3.19 -26.34
CA ARG A 98 -16.58 -3.17 -25.28
C ARG A 98 -16.61 -4.53 -24.55
N ALA A 99 -16.70 -4.47 -23.22
CA ALA A 99 -16.75 -5.63 -22.31
C ALA A 99 -15.43 -6.40 -22.12
N MET A 100 -14.30 -5.89 -22.63
CA MET A 100 -12.99 -6.35 -22.18
C MET A 100 -12.72 -5.86 -20.76
N ASN A 101 -12.26 -6.76 -19.89
CA ASN A 101 -11.66 -6.38 -18.62
C ASN A 101 -10.23 -5.91 -18.90
N VAL A 102 -9.92 -4.68 -18.52
CA VAL A 102 -8.56 -4.14 -18.53
C VAL A 102 -7.98 -4.32 -17.14
N MET A 103 -6.85 -5.00 -17.06
CA MET A 103 -6.09 -5.23 -15.85
C MET A 103 -4.88 -4.32 -15.88
N ASP A 104 -4.73 -3.50 -14.84
CA ASP A 104 -3.52 -2.71 -14.62
C ASP A 104 -2.59 -3.47 -13.65
N PRO A 105 -1.40 -3.91 -14.08
CA PRO A 105 -0.57 -4.79 -13.28
C PRO A 105 0.32 -4.00 -12.30
N GLY A 106 -0.29 -3.38 -11.28
CA GLY A 106 0.43 -2.59 -10.28
C GLY A 106 1.55 -3.37 -9.56
N TYR A 107 1.34 -4.67 -9.32
CA TYR A 107 2.40 -5.55 -8.79
C TYR A 107 3.58 -5.69 -9.74
N ALA A 108 3.34 -5.89 -11.04
CA ALA A 108 4.43 -6.04 -12.01
C ALA A 108 5.28 -4.76 -12.06
N ILE A 109 4.62 -3.60 -12.13
CA ILE A 109 5.26 -2.27 -12.18
C ILE A 109 6.16 -2.04 -10.94
N HIS A 110 5.74 -2.50 -9.76
CA HIS A 110 6.52 -2.34 -8.53
C HIS A 110 7.76 -3.25 -8.46
N HIS A 111 7.85 -4.27 -9.32
CA HIS A 111 8.90 -5.29 -9.34
C HIS A 111 9.68 -5.36 -10.67
N GLU A 112 9.57 -4.33 -11.52
CA GLU A 112 10.47 -4.10 -12.68
C GLU A 112 11.82 -3.52 -12.24
#